data_AF-A0A2T3XZV8-F1
#
_entry.id   AF-A0A2T3XZV8-F1
#
_cell.length_a   1.000
_cell.length_b   1.000
_cell.length_c   1.000
_cell.angle_alpha   90.00
_cell.angle_beta   90.00
_cell.angle_gamma   90.00
#
_symmetry.space_group_name_H-M   'P 1'
#
loop_
_entity.id
_entity.type
_entity.pdbx_description
1 polymer ?
#
loop_
_entity_poly.entity_id
_entity_poly.type
_entity_poly.pdbx_seq_one_letter_code
_entity_poly.pdbx_strand_id
1 'polypeptide(L)' 'MNLPASELAARIGVSHRTVLRFEATGKCTLDTFVKILEALGAIEDLQPVLAAPVQSIAEMRERATASTRKRAYRKGAHQ' A
#
# COMPACT_ATOMS: atom_id res chain seq x y z
N MET A 1 19.48 -0.06 -14.61
CA MET A 1 19.11 -0.65 -15.92
C MET A 1 18.12 0.31 -16.58
N ASN A 2 18.35 0.70 -17.83
CA ASN A 2 17.39 1.56 -18.56
C ASN A 2 16.48 0.64 -19.40
N LEU A 3 15.27 0.38 -18.92
CA LEU A 3 14.29 -0.51 -19.56
C LEU A 3 13.19 0.36 -20.23
N PRO A 4 12.95 0.25 -21.54
CA PRO A 4 11.92 1.04 -22.20
C PRO A 4 10.51 0.62 -21.74
N ALA A 5 9.59 1.57 -21.64
CA ALA A 5 8.22 1.34 -21.14
C ALA A 5 7.44 0.28 -21.93
N SER A 6 7.71 0.14 -23.23
CA SER A 6 7.12 -0.88 -24.09
C SER A 6 7.59 -2.29 -23.72
N GLU A 7 8.87 -2.45 -23.41
CA GLU A 7 9.45 -3.72 -22.99
C GLU A 7 9.03 -4.08 -21.57
N LEU A 8 8.97 -3.11 -20.67
CA LEU A 8 8.39 -3.29 -19.33
C LEU A 8 6.93 -3.77 -19.43
N ALA A 9 6.12 -3.12 -20.26
CA ALA A 9 4.72 -3.48 -20.47
C ALA A 9 4.57 -4.92 -20.97
N ALA A 10 5.37 -5.30 -21.97
CA ALA A 10 5.39 -6.67 -22.50
C ALA A 10 5.78 -7.69 -21.42
N ARG A 11 6.81 -7.39 -20.62
CA ARG A 11 7.33 -8.26 -19.57
C ARG A 11 6.32 -8.51 -18.45
N ILE A 12 5.53 -7.50 -18.07
CA ILE A 12 4.53 -7.62 -16.99
C ILE A 12 3.11 -7.93 -17.49
N GLY A 13 2.93 -8.10 -18.81
CA GLY A 13 1.66 -8.48 -19.42
C GLY A 13 0.58 -7.40 -19.36
N VAL A 14 0.95 -6.11 -19.49
CA VAL A 14 0.01 -4.99 -19.53
C VAL A 14 0.16 -4.17 -20.82
N SER A 15 -0.80 -3.30 -21.10
CA SER A 15 -0.69 -2.39 -22.25
C SER A 15 0.42 -1.34 -22.03
N HIS A 16 1.11 -0.94 -23.09
CA HIS A 16 2.08 0.16 -23.04
C HIS A 16 1.46 1.45 -22.47
N ARG A 17 0.19 1.72 -22.80
CA ARG A 17 -0.58 2.86 -22.27
C ARG A 17 -0.77 2.80 -20.75
N THR A 18 -0.86 1.61 -20.17
CA THR A 18 -0.95 1.41 -18.71
C THR A 18 0.33 1.89 -18.03
N VAL A 19 1.49 1.53 -18.58
CA VAL A 19 2.81 1.96 -18.05
C VAL A 19 2.97 3.46 -18.19
N LEU A 20 2.70 4.04 -19.36
CA LEU A 20 2.79 5.50 -19.56
C LEU A 20 1.84 6.28 -18.63
N ARG A 21 0.63 5.78 -18.41
CA ARG A 21 -0.30 6.40 -17.45
C ARG A 21 0.25 6.33 -16.03
N PHE A 22 0.85 5.20 -15.65
CA PHE A 22 1.47 5.06 -14.34
C PHE A 22 2.63 6.06 -14.17
N GLU A 23 3.52 6.18 -15.16
CA GLU A 23 4.62 7.16 -15.12
C GLU A 23 4.11 8.61 -15.01
N ALA A 24 3.06 8.95 -15.78
CA ALA A 24 2.50 10.31 -15.78
C ALA A 24 1.69 10.65 -14.52
N THR A 25 1.03 9.67 -13.89
CA THR A 25 0.05 9.93 -12.82
C THR A 25 0.47 9.38 -11.45
N GLY A 26 1.47 8.50 -11.40
CA GLY A 26 1.82 7.71 -10.22
C GLY A 26 0.76 6.68 -9.80
N LYS A 27 -0.29 6.45 -10.61
CA LYS A 27 -1.46 5.63 -10.22
C LYS A 27 -1.60 4.37 -11.06
N CYS A 28 -1.66 3.22 -10.39
CA CYS A 28 -2.00 1.92 -10.96
C CYS A 28 -2.68 1.05 -9.89
N THR A 29 -3.07 -0.18 -10.25
CA THR A 29 -3.51 -1.17 -9.26
C THR A 29 -2.29 -1.71 -8.50
N LEU A 30 -2.50 -2.23 -7.29
CA LEU A 30 -1.43 -2.85 -6.51
C LEU A 30 -0.77 -4.02 -7.26
N ASP A 31 -1.55 -4.85 -7.94
CA ASP A 31 -1.05 -5.95 -8.78
C ASP A 31 -0.06 -5.44 -9.85
N THR A 32 -0.44 -4.40 -10.60
CA THR A 32 0.43 -3.81 -11.62
C THR A 32 1.68 -3.19 -11.00
N PHE A 33 1.54 -2.54 -9.85
CA PHE A 33 2.67 -1.96 -9.13
C PHE A 33 3.70 -3.02 -8.70
N VAL A 34 3.25 -4.12 -8.10
CA VAL A 34 4.12 -5.22 -7.66
C VAL A 34 4.85 -5.84 -8.86
N LYS A 35 4.17 -6.09 -9.98
CA LYS A 35 4.81 -6.61 -11.20
C LYS A 35 5.85 -5.65 -11.78
N ILE A 36 5.61 -4.34 -11.72
CA ILE A 36 6.60 -3.33 -12.13
C ILE A 36 7.85 -3.42 -11.24
N LEU A 37 7.68 -3.47 -9.92
CA LEU A 37 8.80 -3.59 -8.98
C LEU A 37 9.58 -4.89 -9.20
N GLU A 38 8.89 -6.01 -9.43
CA GLU A 38 9.52 -7.30 -9.77
C GLU A 38 10.37 -7.22 -11.04
N ALA A 39 9.80 -6.67 -12.12
CA ALA A 39 10.48 -6.54 -13.39
C ALA A 39 11.72 -5.63 -13.32
N LEU A 40 11.71 -4.64 -12.43
CA LEU A 40 12.80 -3.71 -12.18
C LEU A 40 13.79 -4.18 -11.11
N GLY A 41 13.52 -5.28 -10.41
CA GLY A 41 14.35 -5.75 -9.30
C GLY A 41 14.27 -4.87 -8.04
N ALA A 42 13.17 -4.14 -7.87
CA ALA A 42 12.96 -3.14 -6.81
C ALA A 42 11.94 -3.60 -5.74
N ILE A 43 11.67 -4.91 -5.64
CA ILE A 43 10.75 -5.43 -4.61
C ILE A 43 11.25 -5.12 -3.19
N GLU A 44 12.57 -5.19 -2.97
CA GLU A 44 13.18 -4.95 -1.65
C GLU A 44 12.92 -3.53 -1.13
N ASP A 45 12.74 -2.55 -2.02
CA ASP A 45 12.41 -1.17 -1.67
C ASP A 45 11.02 -1.05 -1.01
N LEU A 46 10.15 -2.05 -1.20
CA LEU A 46 8.83 -2.09 -0.59
C LEU A 46 8.86 -2.59 0.87
N GLN A 47 9.93 -3.26 1.28
CA GLN A 47 10.11 -3.80 2.63
C GLN A 47 9.90 -2.75 3.73
N PRO A 48 10.55 -1.56 3.71
CA PRO A 48 10.33 -0.54 4.74
C PRO A 48 8.91 0.05 4.72
N VAL A 49 8.23 0.06 3.57
CA VAL A 49 6.86 0.57 3.43
C VAL A 49 5.85 -0.40 4.04
N LEU A 50 6.10 -1.70 3.92
CA LEU A 50 5.24 -2.76 4.45
C LEU A 50 5.62 -3.21 5.86
N ALA A 51 6.78 -2.76 6.37
CA ALA A 51 7.21 -3.08 7.72
C ALA A 51 6.16 -2.57 8.72
N ALA A 52 5.63 -3.48 9.53
CA ALA A 52 4.84 -3.08 10.67
C ALA A 52 5.72 -2.22 11.58
N PRO A 53 5.26 -1.04 12.04
CA PRO A 53 6.02 -0.26 12.98
C PRO A 53 6.25 -1.11 14.23
N VAL A 54 7.51 -1.17 14.69
CA VAL A 54 7.84 -1.80 15.97
C VAL A 54 7.10 -1.00 17.05
N GLN A 55 6.17 -1.65 17.74
CA GLN A 55 5.45 -1.05 18.87
C GLN A 55 6.02 -1.65 20.15
N SER A 56 6.64 -0.82 20.97
CA SER A 56 6.91 -1.21 22.36
C SER A 56 5.60 -1.40 23.12
N ILE A 57 5.62 -2.16 24.22
CA ILE A 57 4.45 -2.31 25.10
C ILE A 57 3.98 -0.93 25.60
N ALA A 58 4.90 0.00 25.83
CA ALA A 58 4.58 1.37 26.24
C ALA A 58 3.80 2.13 25.14
N GLU A 59 4.29 2.11 23.90
CA GLU A 59 3.63 2.75 22.74
C GLU A 59 2.27 2.10 22.43
N MET A 60 2.17 0.77 22.58
CA MET A 60 0.91 0.04 22.42
C MET A 60 -0.11 0.47 23.48
N ARG A 61 0.31 0.66 24.75
CA ARG A 61 -0.55 1.16 25.83
C ARG A 61 -1.01 2.59 25.57
N GLU A 62 -0.11 3.48 25.16
CA GLU A 62 -0.42 4.88 24.84
C GLU A 62 -1.45 4.99 23.70
N ARG A 63 -1.29 4.22 22.62
CA ARG A 63 -2.23 4.20 21.50
C ARG A 63 -3.58 3.60 21.88
N ALA A 64 -3.60 2.58 22.75
CA ALA A 64 -4.83 2.00 23.27
C ALA A 64 -5.62 3.02 24.12
N THR A 65 -4.95 3.88 24.88
CA THR A 65 -5.59 4.98 25.62
C THR A 65 -6.07 6.12 24.70
N ALA A 66 -5.41 6.36 23.58
CA ALA A 66 -5.84 7.37 22.60
C ALA A 66 -7.07 6.91 21.78
N SER A 67 -7.24 5.60 21.58
CA SER A 67 -8.35 5.02 20.82
C SER A 67 -9.50 4.56 21.72
N THR A 68 -10.02 5.45 22.57
CA THR A 68 -11.25 5.17 23.31
C THR A 68 -12.42 5.21 22.33
N ARG A 69 -12.77 4.05 21.74
CA ARG A 69 -13.98 3.91 20.91
C ARG A 69 -15.19 4.40 21.71
N LYS A 70 -15.77 5.54 21.31
CA LYS A 70 -17.10 5.94 21.79
C LYS A 70 -18.12 5.00 21.17
N ARG A 71 -18.54 3.99 21.93
CA ARG A 71 -19.69 3.15 21.56
C ARG A 71 -20.94 4.03 21.54
N ALA A 72 -21.68 4.00 20.44
CA ALA A 72 -23.00 4.62 20.40
C ALA A 72 -23.91 3.91 21.42
N TYR A 73 -24.42 4.64 22.40
CA TYR A 73 -25.39 4.12 23.36
C TYR A 73 -26.78 4.18 22.71
N ARG A 74 -27.51 3.05 22.65
CA ARG A 74 -28.94 3.08 22.31
C ARG A 74 -29.71 3.58 23.53
N LYS A 75 -30.30 4.77 23.41
CA LYS A 75 -31.27 5.29 24.38
C LYS A 75 -32.52 4.40 24.32
N GLY A 76 -32.73 3.54 25.31
CA GLY A 76 -33.96 2.76 25.43
C GLY A 76 -33.79 1.43 26.13
N ALA A 77 -33.68 1.45 27.46
CA ALA A 77 -33.99 0.30 28.32
C ALA A 77 -34.47 0.83 29.67
N HIS A 78 -35.55 1.61 29.66
CA HIS A 78 -36.39 1.79 30.83
C HIS A 78 -37.83 2.08 30.41
N GLN A 79 -38.64 1.02 30.44
CA GLN A 79 -40.03 0.98 30.92
C GLN A 79 -40.51 -0.47 30.86
#